data_AF-X1K1A5-F1
#
_entry.id   AF-X1K1A5-F1
#
_cell.length_a   1.000
_cell.length_b   1.000
_cell.length_c   1.000
_cell.angle_alpha   90.00
_cell.angle_beta   90.00
_cell.angle_gamma   90.00
#
_symmetry.space_group_name_H-M   'P 1'
#
loop_
_entity.id
_entity.type
_entity.pdbx_description
1 polymer ?
#
loop_
_entity_poly.entity_id
_entity_poly.type
_entity_poly.pdbx_seq_one_letter_code
_entity_poly.pdbx_strand_id
1 'polypeptide(L)'
;DGTLTPPGEISAAARGLRFRPSPALARRLEDGIARDGVLLPRHFWNVAFLANWTGGTLKLYLPRLRELFGSVPIRDIGLLASEGRFSIPLADETPAGVAEITSNFLEFIPADRIGEAPPPALRAEQVELGQEYFLVVTNWAGLWRYNMDDRVRVVDRLGDSPVFEFLSRGLHTANITGEKLTEHQV
;
A
#
# COMPACT_ATOMS: atom_id res chain seq x y z
N ASP A 1 11.60 -33.70 -18.06
CA ASP A 1 10.24 -34.07 -18.53
C ASP A 1 9.15 -33.07 -18.08
N GLY A 2 9.51 -31.94 -17.47
CA GLY A 2 8.53 -30.98 -16.94
C GLY A 2 8.00 -31.34 -15.55
N THR A 3 8.60 -32.36 -14.91
CA THR A 3 8.45 -32.64 -13.49
C THR A 3 9.58 -32.00 -12.71
N LEU A 4 9.33 -31.73 -11.43
CA LEU A 4 10.33 -31.18 -10.51
C LEU A 4 10.15 -31.90 -9.18
N THR A 5 11.22 -32.47 -8.64
CA THR A 5 11.18 -33.08 -7.31
C THR A 5 11.29 -31.97 -6.27
N PRO A 6 10.26 -31.74 -5.45
CA PRO A 6 10.34 -30.69 -4.44
C PRO A 6 11.38 -31.05 -3.38
N PRO A 7 12.02 -30.06 -2.73
CA PRO A 7 13.05 -30.26 -1.73
C PRO A 7 12.54 -30.85 -0.40
N GLY A 8 11.26 -31.22 -0.31
CA GLY A 8 10.64 -31.78 0.89
C GLY A 8 9.32 -32.50 0.59
N GLU A 9 8.65 -32.97 1.63
CA GLU A 9 7.39 -33.70 1.47
C GLU A 9 6.27 -32.81 0.91
N ILE A 10 5.57 -33.34 -0.09
CA ILE A 10 4.36 -32.72 -0.63
C ILE A 10 3.20 -33.00 0.32
N SER A 11 2.53 -31.93 0.78
CA SER A 11 1.34 -32.03 1.63
C SER A 11 0.26 -32.91 1.00
N ALA A 12 -0.54 -33.59 1.81
CA ALA A 12 -1.62 -34.45 1.32
C ALA A 12 -2.59 -33.70 0.39
N ALA A 13 -2.86 -32.43 0.68
CA ALA A 13 -3.68 -31.55 -0.17
C ALA A 13 -3.08 -31.33 -1.56
N ALA A 14 -1.75 -31.21 -1.68
CA ALA A 14 -1.08 -30.99 -2.95
C ALA A 14 -0.93 -32.28 -3.79
N ARG A 15 -0.94 -33.48 -3.18
CA ARG A 15 -0.85 -34.78 -3.91
C ARG A 15 -2.06 -35.05 -4.81
N GLY A 16 -3.21 -34.47 -4.51
CA GLY A 16 -4.43 -34.55 -5.31
C GLY A 16 -4.42 -33.63 -6.54
N LEU A 17 -3.54 -32.62 -6.56
CA LEU A 17 -3.47 -31.66 -7.65
C LEU A 17 -2.89 -32.32 -8.90
N ARG A 18 -3.45 -31.97 -10.05
CA ARG A 18 -3.01 -32.43 -11.37
C ARG A 18 -2.67 -31.21 -12.20
N PHE A 19 -1.41 -31.08 -12.58
CA PHE A 19 -0.92 -30.01 -13.44
C PHE A 19 -0.44 -30.58 -14.76
N ARG A 20 -0.56 -29.80 -15.84
CA ARG A 20 0.07 -30.16 -17.10
C ARG A 20 1.59 -29.98 -16.95
N PRO A 21 2.42 -30.95 -17.37
CA PRO A 21 3.87 -30.78 -17.36
C PRO A 21 4.29 -29.53 -18.13
N SER A 22 5.22 -28.75 -17.58
CA SER A 22 5.77 -27.56 -18.22
C SER A 22 7.29 -27.59 -18.16
N PRO A 23 7.97 -28.10 -19.21
CA PRO A 23 9.43 -28.15 -19.26
C PRO A 23 10.10 -26.77 -19.12
N ALA A 24 9.45 -25.71 -19.62
CA ALA A 24 9.98 -24.35 -19.50
C ALA A 24 9.93 -23.84 -18.06
N LEU A 25 8.82 -24.06 -17.35
CA LEU A 25 8.70 -23.70 -15.94
C LEU A 25 9.67 -24.51 -15.08
N ALA A 26 9.76 -25.83 -15.32
CA ALA A 26 10.65 -26.71 -14.58
C ALA A 26 12.11 -26.23 -14.69
N ARG A 27 12.60 -25.97 -15.91
CA ARG A 27 13.94 -25.39 -16.12
C ARG A 27 14.14 -24.07 -15.41
N ARG A 28 13.17 -23.14 -15.51
CA ARG A 28 13.27 -21.84 -14.83
C ARG A 28 13.39 -21.97 -13.30
N LEU A 29 12.66 -22.92 -12.71
CA LEU A 29 12.72 -23.21 -11.28
C LEU A 29 14.06 -23.85 -10.90
N GLU A 30 14.52 -24.86 -11.65
CA GLU A 30 15.80 -25.53 -11.45
C GLU A 30 16.97 -24.52 -11.54
N ASP A 31 17.01 -23.70 -12.59
CA ASP A 31 18.01 -22.66 -12.77
C ASP A 31 17.96 -21.62 -11.63
N GLY A 32 16.74 -21.30 -11.16
CA GLY A 32 16.53 -20.40 -10.02
C GLY A 32 17.12 -20.94 -8.73
N ILE A 33 16.79 -22.19 -8.39
CA ILE A 33 17.27 -22.89 -7.20
C ILE A 33 18.78 -23.08 -7.25
N ALA A 34 19.33 -23.45 -8.41
CA ALA A 34 20.76 -23.63 -8.58
C ALA A 34 21.56 -22.33 -8.34
N ARG A 35 21.02 -21.16 -8.73
CA ARG A 35 21.64 -19.86 -8.48
C ARG A 35 21.48 -19.37 -7.04
N ASP A 36 20.28 -19.46 -6.49
CA ASP A 36 19.93 -18.80 -5.22
C ASP A 36 20.03 -19.75 -4.01
N GLY A 37 20.26 -21.06 -4.24
CA GLY A 37 20.36 -22.09 -3.22
C GLY A 37 19.02 -22.49 -2.56
N VAL A 38 17.94 -21.77 -2.87
CA VAL A 38 16.60 -21.97 -2.30
C VAL A 38 15.54 -21.62 -3.33
N LEU A 39 14.37 -22.27 -3.25
CA LEU A 39 13.21 -21.91 -4.07
C LEU A 39 12.61 -20.58 -3.57
N LEU A 40 12.54 -19.59 -4.45
CA LEU A 40 11.99 -18.27 -4.15
C LEU A 40 10.77 -17.94 -5.01
N PRO A 41 9.86 -17.08 -4.52
CA PRO A 41 8.71 -16.56 -5.26
C PRO A 41 9.02 -16.11 -6.69
N ARG A 42 10.13 -15.39 -6.91
CA ARG A 42 10.56 -14.91 -8.24
C ARG A 42 10.82 -16.01 -9.28
N HIS A 43 11.10 -17.23 -8.85
CA HIS A 43 11.34 -18.34 -9.78
C HIS A 43 10.02 -18.86 -10.36
N PHE A 44 8.95 -18.78 -9.59
CA PHE A 44 7.65 -19.32 -9.94
C PHE A 44 6.70 -18.26 -10.54
N TRP A 45 6.62 -17.08 -9.95
CA TRP A 45 5.72 -16.03 -10.43
C TRP A 45 6.40 -15.11 -11.44
N ASN A 46 5.71 -14.85 -12.55
CA ASN A 46 6.08 -13.80 -13.50
C ASN A 46 5.16 -12.59 -13.25
N VAL A 47 5.62 -11.64 -12.44
CA VAL A 47 4.86 -10.46 -12.03
C VAL A 47 5.46 -9.20 -12.64
N ALA A 48 4.60 -8.27 -13.04
CA ALA A 48 5.04 -6.96 -13.53
C ALA A 48 5.43 -6.01 -12.39
N PHE A 49 4.72 -6.10 -11.26
CA PHE A 49 4.99 -5.36 -10.02
C PHE A 49 4.37 -6.08 -8.82
N LEU A 50 4.75 -5.68 -7.62
CA LEU A 50 4.14 -6.10 -6.36
C LEU A 50 3.22 -4.99 -5.85
N ALA A 51 1.95 -5.30 -5.62
CA ALA A 51 1.01 -4.37 -4.98
C ALA A 51 1.09 -4.53 -3.46
N ASN A 52 1.60 -3.52 -2.75
CA ASN A 52 1.77 -3.55 -1.30
C ASN A 52 1.83 -2.14 -0.73
N TRP A 53 1.29 -1.90 0.47
CA TRP A 53 1.50 -0.62 1.16
C TRP A 53 2.99 -0.38 1.45
N THR A 54 3.51 0.73 0.97
CA THR A 54 4.92 1.14 1.05
C THR A 54 5.17 2.23 2.09
N GLY A 55 4.11 2.87 2.59
CA GLY A 55 4.16 3.92 3.60
C GLY A 55 4.12 3.41 5.03
N GLY A 56 4.35 4.33 5.97
CA GLY A 56 4.34 4.04 7.41
C GLY A 56 5.25 2.86 7.78
N THR A 57 4.76 2.01 8.67
CA THR A 57 5.53 0.87 9.21
C THR A 57 5.72 -0.26 8.22
N LEU A 58 4.86 -0.36 7.20
CA LEU A 58 4.98 -1.40 6.19
C LEU A 58 6.20 -1.21 5.28
N LYS A 59 6.77 0.00 5.25
CA LYS A 59 8.07 0.29 4.66
C LYS A 59 9.19 -0.63 5.19
N LEU A 60 9.10 -1.07 6.45
CA LEU A 60 10.09 -1.94 7.08
C LEU A 60 10.17 -3.33 6.43
N TYR A 61 9.11 -3.77 5.74
CA TYR A 61 9.05 -5.07 5.07
C TYR A 61 9.48 -5.03 3.60
N LEU A 62 9.67 -3.84 3.01
CA LEU A 62 10.11 -3.71 1.62
C LEU A 62 11.45 -4.39 1.31
N PRO A 63 12.48 -4.35 2.19
CA PRO A 63 13.71 -5.10 1.97
C PRO A 63 13.46 -6.61 1.80
N ARG A 64 12.55 -7.18 2.61
CA ARG A 64 12.19 -8.60 2.51
C ARG A 64 11.49 -8.91 1.19
N LEU A 65 10.61 -8.04 0.70
CA LEU A 65 10.00 -8.22 -0.62
C LEU A 65 11.05 -8.20 -1.73
N ARG A 66 12.05 -7.31 -1.65
CA ARG A 66 13.17 -7.26 -2.61
C ARG A 66 14.05 -8.50 -2.54
N GLU A 67 14.29 -9.06 -1.36
CA GLU A 67 14.99 -10.35 -1.23
C GLU A 67 14.23 -11.49 -1.90
N LEU A 68 12.89 -11.50 -1.83
CA LEU A 68 12.05 -12.57 -2.38
C LEU A 68 11.81 -12.43 -3.88
N PHE A 69 11.60 -11.21 -4.37
CA PHE A 69 11.18 -10.94 -5.74
C PHE A 69 12.26 -10.29 -6.62
N GLY A 70 13.40 -9.90 -6.05
CA GLY A 70 14.47 -9.23 -6.78
C GLY A 70 14.12 -7.78 -7.11
N SER A 71 14.36 -7.37 -8.35
CA SER A 71 14.16 -6.01 -8.86
C SER A 71 12.75 -5.72 -9.36
N VAL A 72 11.76 -6.56 -9.04
CA VAL A 72 10.36 -6.31 -9.39
C VAL A 72 9.91 -5.03 -8.68
N PRO A 73 9.35 -4.03 -9.41
CA PRO A 73 8.87 -2.81 -8.79
C PRO A 73 7.79 -3.07 -7.74
N ILE A 74 7.78 -2.30 -6.66
CA ILE A 74 6.73 -2.32 -5.64
C ILE A 74 5.89 -1.06 -5.79
N ARG A 75 4.59 -1.23 -6.02
CA ARG A 75 3.62 -0.14 -6.13
C ARG A 75 2.73 -0.12 -4.90
N ASP A 76 2.56 1.06 -4.33
CA ASP A 76 1.58 1.28 -3.28
C ASP A 76 0.16 0.96 -3.79
N ILE A 77 -0.74 0.59 -2.89
CA ILE A 77 -2.15 0.34 -3.24
C ILE A 77 -3.05 1.55 -3.00
N GLY A 78 -2.51 2.59 -2.37
CA GLY A 78 -3.16 3.85 -2.05
C GLY A 78 -3.67 3.89 -0.62
N LEU A 79 -4.10 5.08 -0.20
CA LEU A 79 -4.81 5.26 1.05
C LEU A 79 -6.23 4.68 0.90
N LEU A 80 -6.47 3.60 1.65
CA LEU A 80 -7.67 2.80 1.62
C LEU A 80 -8.15 2.58 3.05
N ALA A 81 -9.46 2.70 3.27
CA ALA A 81 -10.11 2.34 4.52
C ALA A 81 -11.50 1.74 4.24
N SER A 82 -12.22 1.34 5.29
CA SER A 82 -13.58 0.82 5.15
C SER A 82 -14.54 1.84 4.52
N GLU A 83 -14.23 3.12 4.69
CA GLU A 83 -14.97 4.28 4.20
C GLU A 83 -14.75 4.52 2.69
N GLY A 84 -13.68 3.98 2.10
CA GLY A 84 -13.39 4.12 0.67
C GLY A 84 -11.90 4.15 0.30
N ARG A 85 -11.64 4.56 -0.95
CA ARG A 85 -10.30 4.85 -1.48
C ARG A 85 -10.12 6.36 -1.55
N PHE A 86 -8.97 6.86 -1.11
CA PHE A 86 -8.69 8.29 -1.03
C PHE A 86 -7.51 8.73 -1.87
N SER A 87 -6.62 7.80 -2.24
CA SER A 87 -5.55 8.07 -3.21
C SER A 87 -5.35 6.95 -4.21
N ILE A 88 -4.81 7.33 -5.37
CA ILE A 88 -4.44 6.43 -6.47
C ILE A 88 -2.93 6.57 -6.72
N PRO A 89 -2.13 5.53 -6.43
CA PRO A 89 -0.70 5.54 -6.73
C PRO A 89 -0.45 5.48 -8.24
N LEU A 90 0.42 6.35 -8.73
CA LEU A 90 0.76 6.46 -10.16
C LEU A 90 2.20 6.07 -10.49
N ALA A 91 3.05 5.91 -9.47
CA ALA A 91 4.45 5.58 -9.60
C ALA A 91 4.82 4.42 -8.65
N ASP A 92 5.92 3.74 -8.99
CA ASP A 92 6.51 2.70 -8.16
C ASP A 92 7.40 3.32 -7.07
N GLU A 93 7.68 2.52 -6.04
CA GLU A 93 8.64 2.84 -4.97
C GLU A 93 8.31 4.11 -4.17
N THR A 94 7.04 4.52 -4.17
CA THR A 94 6.54 5.66 -3.42
C THR A 94 5.19 5.36 -2.76
N PRO A 95 4.96 5.82 -1.50
CA PRO A 95 3.66 5.73 -0.84
C PRO A 95 2.67 6.79 -1.31
N ALA A 96 3.12 7.73 -2.14
CA ALA A 96 2.31 8.86 -2.57
C ALA A 96 1.30 8.45 -3.65
N GLY A 97 0.09 9.00 -3.56
CA GLY A 97 -0.94 8.84 -4.58
C GLY A 97 -1.69 10.13 -4.82
N VAL A 98 -2.16 10.32 -6.05
CA VAL A 98 -3.05 11.44 -6.38
C VAL A 98 -4.38 11.26 -5.66
N ALA A 99 -4.99 12.35 -5.19
CA ALA A 99 -6.31 12.34 -4.60
C ALA A 99 -7.32 11.62 -5.50
N GLU A 100 -8.07 10.68 -4.92
CA GLU A 100 -9.20 10.02 -5.56
C GLU A 100 -10.40 10.98 -5.50
N ILE A 101 -10.69 11.66 -6.61
CA ILE A 101 -11.71 12.71 -6.70
C ILE A 101 -12.97 12.28 -7.47
N THR A 102 -13.06 11.02 -7.90
CA THR A 102 -14.20 10.54 -8.70
C THR A 102 -15.30 9.93 -7.83
N SER A 103 -14.94 9.31 -6.71
CA SER A 103 -15.89 8.68 -5.79
C SER A 103 -16.07 9.46 -4.48
N ASN A 104 -15.19 10.42 -4.21
CA ASN A 104 -15.18 11.20 -2.97
C ASN A 104 -15.01 12.69 -3.25
N PHE A 105 -15.64 13.51 -2.42
CA PHE A 105 -15.26 14.90 -2.21
C PHE A 105 -14.37 14.97 -0.98
N LEU A 106 -13.12 15.43 -1.17
CA LEU A 106 -12.10 15.50 -0.14
C LEU A 106 -11.90 16.95 0.32
N GLU A 107 -12.06 17.16 1.62
CA GLU A 107 -11.66 18.37 2.31
C GLU A 107 -10.43 18.08 3.19
N PHE A 108 -9.65 19.12 3.45
CA PHE A 108 -8.35 19.05 4.11
C PHE A 108 -8.30 20.06 5.26
N ILE A 109 -8.18 19.56 6.49
CA ILE A 109 -7.98 20.42 7.66
C ILE A 109 -6.48 20.55 7.92
N PRO A 110 -5.87 21.74 7.88
CA PRO A 110 -4.46 21.94 8.25
C PRO A 110 -4.16 21.32 9.63
N ALA A 111 -3.12 20.50 9.70
CA ALA A 111 -2.84 19.69 10.89
C ALA A 111 -2.58 20.53 12.15
N ASP A 112 -2.03 21.73 12.01
CA ASP A 112 -1.79 22.70 13.08
C ASP A 112 -3.05 23.46 13.54
N ARG A 113 -4.14 23.38 12.75
CA ARG A 113 -5.41 24.08 13.01
C ARG A 113 -6.58 23.15 13.33
N ILE A 114 -6.32 21.85 13.51
CA ILE A 114 -7.35 20.83 13.80
C ILE A 114 -8.12 21.09 15.12
N GLY A 115 -7.50 21.81 16.07
CA GLY A 115 -8.12 22.17 17.35
C GLY A 115 -9.04 23.40 17.32
N GLU A 116 -9.19 24.07 16.18
CA GLU A 116 -10.06 25.24 16.05
C GLU A 116 -11.56 24.86 16.01
N ALA A 117 -12.43 25.82 16.35
CA ALA A 117 -13.88 25.60 16.41
C ALA A 117 -14.66 26.68 15.61
N PRO A 118 -15.16 26.37 14.40
CA PRO A 118 -14.91 25.15 13.62
C PRO A 118 -13.51 25.16 12.98
N PRO A 119 -12.91 23.98 12.71
CA PRO A 119 -11.65 23.93 11.99
C PRO A 119 -11.85 24.35 10.53
N PRO A 120 -10.84 25.00 9.91
CA PRO A 120 -10.90 25.29 8.48
C PRO A 120 -10.85 23.99 7.68
N ALA A 121 -11.65 23.94 6.62
CA ALA A 121 -11.69 22.80 5.70
C ALA A 121 -11.42 23.31 4.29
N LEU A 122 -10.22 23.00 3.79
CA LEU A 122 -9.73 23.43 2.49
C LEU A 122 -10.15 22.42 1.43
N ARG A 123 -10.41 22.91 0.22
CA ARG A 123 -10.59 22.05 -0.96
C ARG A 123 -9.25 21.55 -1.48
N ALA A 124 -9.29 20.49 -2.28
CA ALA A 124 -8.12 19.85 -2.87
C ALA A 124 -7.19 20.83 -3.60
N GLU A 125 -7.72 21.84 -4.28
CA GLU A 125 -6.94 22.85 -4.98
C GLU A 125 -6.22 23.84 -4.05
N GLN A 126 -6.71 24.01 -2.81
CA GLN A 126 -6.23 25.02 -1.85
C GLN A 126 -5.09 24.53 -0.96
N VAL A 127 -4.74 23.24 -1.00
CA VAL A 127 -3.67 22.69 -0.16
C VAL A 127 -2.29 23.09 -0.68
N GLU A 128 -1.30 23.10 0.20
CA GLU A 128 0.05 23.57 -0.10
C GLU A 128 1.06 22.42 -0.06
N LEU A 129 2.07 22.49 -0.93
CA LEU A 129 3.13 21.49 -0.99
C LEU A 129 3.93 21.47 0.33
N GLY A 130 4.24 20.27 0.82
CA GLY A 130 4.98 20.05 2.05
C GLY A 130 4.15 20.19 3.32
N GLN A 131 2.92 20.71 3.23
CA GLN A 131 2.02 20.87 4.36
C GLN A 131 1.24 19.59 4.66
N GLU A 132 0.77 19.51 5.90
CA GLU A 132 0.10 18.34 6.44
C GLU A 132 -1.35 18.64 6.80
N TYR A 133 -2.22 17.66 6.55
CA TYR A 133 -3.66 17.83 6.65
C TYR A 133 -4.32 16.59 7.21
N PHE A 134 -5.43 16.76 7.91
CA PHE A 134 -6.38 15.69 8.20
C PHE A 134 -7.44 15.64 7.10
N LEU A 135 -7.74 14.43 6.63
CA LEU A 135 -8.75 14.22 5.60
C LEU A 135 -10.17 14.24 6.17
N VAL A 136 -11.05 14.95 5.47
CA VAL A 136 -12.49 14.95 5.69
C VAL A 136 -13.17 14.51 4.39
N VAL A 137 -14.11 13.58 4.50
CA VAL A 137 -14.67 12.86 3.35
C VAL A 137 -16.17 13.07 3.26
N THR A 138 -16.63 13.37 2.06
CA THR A 138 -18.04 13.25 1.67
C THR A 138 -18.15 12.30 0.48
N ASN A 139 -19.06 11.32 0.53
CA ASN A 139 -19.21 10.35 -0.57
C ASN A 139 -20.66 9.88 -0.77
N TRP A 140 -20.88 9.13 -1.84
CA TRP A 140 -22.20 8.64 -2.23
C TRP A 140 -22.76 7.56 -1.29
N ALA A 141 -21.93 6.95 -0.44
CA ALA A 141 -22.34 5.95 0.55
C ALA A 141 -22.96 6.57 1.82
N GLY A 142 -23.14 7.89 1.85
CA GLY A 142 -23.82 8.61 2.93
C GLY A 142 -22.87 9.23 3.96
N LEU A 143 -21.54 9.20 3.75
CA LEU A 143 -20.63 9.98 4.56
C LEU A 143 -20.74 11.45 4.18
N TRP A 144 -20.95 12.32 5.17
CA TRP A 144 -21.07 13.76 5.00
C TRP A 144 -20.11 14.48 5.95
N ARG A 145 -19.10 15.14 5.39
CA ARG A 145 -18.00 15.79 6.13
C ARG A 145 -17.46 14.92 7.26
N TYR A 146 -17.28 13.63 6.97
CA TYR A 146 -16.78 12.64 7.92
C TYR A 146 -15.27 12.84 8.11
N ASN A 147 -14.85 13.11 9.34
CA ASN A 147 -13.43 13.23 9.66
C ASN A 147 -12.80 11.83 9.72
N MET A 148 -11.87 11.55 8.80
CA MET A 148 -11.15 10.28 8.73
C MET A 148 -10.13 10.11 9.85
N ASP A 149 -9.73 11.22 10.47
CA ASP A 149 -8.61 11.30 11.40
C ASP A 149 -7.28 10.85 10.77
N ASP A 150 -7.21 10.67 9.45
CA ASP A 150 -6.01 10.27 8.74
C ASP A 150 -5.21 11.53 8.35
N ARG A 151 -3.97 11.62 8.84
CA ARG A 151 -3.01 12.69 8.57
C ARG A 151 -2.21 12.36 7.32
N VAL A 152 -2.21 13.28 6.36
CA VAL A 152 -1.51 13.16 5.09
C VAL A 152 -0.58 14.35 4.87
N ARG A 153 0.48 14.17 4.07
CA ARG A 153 1.34 15.25 3.60
C ARG A 153 1.23 15.39 2.10
N VAL A 154 1.03 16.61 1.62
CA VAL A 154 1.06 16.91 0.18
C VAL A 154 2.51 16.91 -0.28
N VAL A 155 2.85 16.04 -1.21
CA VAL A 155 4.23 15.85 -1.69
C VAL A 155 4.41 16.17 -3.17
N ASP A 156 3.32 16.27 -3.93
CA ASP A 156 3.35 16.69 -5.32
C ASP A 156 1.94 17.14 -5.78
N ARG A 157 1.78 17.50 -7.05
CA ARG A 157 0.50 17.80 -7.70
C ARG A 157 0.42 17.16 -9.09
N LEU A 158 -0.76 16.62 -9.41
CA LEU A 158 -1.13 16.20 -10.75
C LEU A 158 -2.18 17.16 -11.30
N GLY A 159 -1.74 18.15 -12.07
CA GLY A 159 -2.58 19.31 -12.39
C GLY A 159 -2.97 20.03 -11.10
N ASP A 160 -4.27 20.26 -10.89
CA ASP A 160 -4.79 20.89 -9.67
C ASP A 160 -5.05 19.90 -8.53
N SER A 161 -4.94 18.58 -8.79
CA SER A 161 -5.18 17.54 -7.79
C SER A 161 -3.93 17.29 -6.95
N PRO A 162 -4.03 17.30 -5.61
CA PRO A 162 -2.88 17.04 -4.75
C PRO A 162 -2.48 15.57 -4.81
N VAL A 163 -1.18 15.33 -4.74
CA VAL A 163 -0.58 14.02 -4.52
C VAL A 163 -0.06 14.00 -3.09
N PHE A 164 -0.48 13.01 -2.31
CA PHE A 164 -0.15 12.96 -0.89
C PHE A 164 0.26 11.56 -0.43
N GLU A 165 1.08 11.54 0.62
CA GLU A 165 1.44 10.34 1.37
C GLU A 165 0.71 10.30 2.71
N PHE A 166 0.36 9.09 3.17
CA PHE A 166 -0.19 8.88 4.51
C PHE A 166 0.92 8.92 5.56
N LEU A 167 0.66 9.62 6.67
CA LEU A 167 1.59 9.72 7.80
C LEU A 167 1.14 8.87 8.99
N SER A 168 -0.06 9.12 9.51
CA SER A 168 -0.58 8.51 10.73
C SER A 168 -2.09 8.67 10.83
N ARG A 169 -2.73 7.96 11.77
CA ARG A 169 -4.11 8.22 12.17
C ARG A 169 -4.13 8.93 13.51
N GLY A 170 -4.82 10.04 13.65
CA GLY A 170 -4.85 10.85 14.86
C GLY A 170 -3.56 11.62 15.13
N LEU A 171 -3.62 12.44 16.19
CA LEU A 171 -2.52 13.29 16.65
C LEU A 171 -1.37 12.49 17.30
N HIS A 172 -1.66 11.34 17.91
CA HIS A 172 -0.72 10.58 18.77
C HIS A 172 -0.84 9.05 18.58
N THR A 173 -0.50 8.52 17.40
CA THR A 173 -0.47 7.06 17.23
C THR A 173 0.84 6.53 16.67
N ALA A 174 1.24 5.36 17.16
CA ALA A 174 2.24 4.49 16.57
C ALA A 174 1.55 3.20 16.11
N ASN A 175 1.89 2.72 14.91
CA ASN A 175 1.35 1.50 14.31
C ASN A 175 2.51 0.54 14.07
N ILE A 176 2.45 -0.71 14.54
CA ILE A 176 3.55 -1.67 14.32
C ILE A 176 3.23 -2.69 13.23
N THR A 177 1.97 -3.16 13.14
CA THR A 177 1.51 -4.18 12.18
C THR A 177 -0.03 -4.21 12.06
N GLY A 178 -0.67 -3.06 11.90
CA GLY A 178 -2.14 -2.94 11.84
C GLY A 178 -2.83 -2.88 13.20
N GLU A 179 -2.14 -3.27 14.28
CA GLU A 179 -2.52 -2.97 15.64
C GLU A 179 -2.24 -1.49 15.96
N LYS A 180 -3.25 -0.81 16.50
CA LYS A 180 -3.22 0.61 16.86
C LYS A 180 -2.91 0.70 18.35
N LEU A 181 -1.80 1.35 18.71
CA LEU A 181 -1.53 1.79 20.08
C LEU A 181 -1.89 3.27 20.19
N THR A 182 -2.84 3.58 21.07
CA THR A 182 -3.16 4.95 21.48
C THR A 182 -2.53 5.23 22.84
N GLU A 183 -2.36 6.51 23.19
CA GLU A 183 -1.81 6.93 24.50
C GLU A 183 -2.60 6.37 25.70
N HIS A 184 -3.89 6.04 25.51
CA HIS A 184 -4.73 5.38 26.52
C HIS A 184 -4.42 3.89 26.74
N GLN A 185 -3.53 3.29 25.96
CA GLN A 185 -3.16 1.88 26.03
C GLN A 185 -1.75 1.66 26.62
N VAL A 186 -1.11 2.71 27.13
CA VAL A 186 0.16 2.66 27.90
C VAL A 186 -0.09 2.99 29.37
#